data_AF-D6ATS8-F1
#
_entry.id   AF-D6ATS8-F1
#
_cell.length_a   1.000
_cell.length_b   1.000
_cell.length_c   1.000
_cell.angle_alpha   90.00
_cell.angle_beta   90.00
_cell.angle_gamma   90.00
#
_symmetry.space_group_name_H-M   'P 1'
#
loop_
_entity.id
_entity.type
_entity.pdbx_description
1 polymer ?
#
loop_
_entity_poly.entity_id
_entity_poly.type
_entity_poly.pdbx_seq_one_letter_code
_entity_poly.pdbx_strand_id
1 'polypeptide(L)' 'MPGRRHWGIIVLSVTVVFCVIGYYLNDYSPSGPWGLAGLACGLITVLAINKLQNK' A
#
# COMPACT_ATOMS: atom_id res chain seq x y z
N MET A 1 -13.75 -17.84 -1.77
CA MET A 1 -12.84 -17.08 -2.66
C MET A 1 -11.51 -16.83 -1.96
N PRO A 2 -10.44 -17.60 -2.27
CA PRO A 2 -9.09 -17.39 -1.73
C PRO A 2 -8.44 -16.04 -2.14
N GLY A 3 -9.10 -15.25 -2.99
CA GLY A 3 -8.65 -13.93 -3.43
C GLY A 3 -8.44 -12.94 -2.28
N ARG A 4 -9.39 -12.80 -1.34
CA ARG A 4 -9.40 -11.75 -0.30
C ARG A 4 -8.15 -11.70 0.61
N ARG A 5 -7.48 -12.84 0.82
CA ARG A 5 -6.28 -12.94 1.68
C ARG A 5 -5.06 -12.27 1.05
N HIS A 6 -4.98 -12.22 -0.27
CA HIS A 6 -3.89 -11.57 -1.00
C HIS A 6 -4.00 -10.05 -1.01
N TRP A 7 -5.18 -9.51 -0.68
CA TRP A 7 -5.47 -8.08 -0.78
C TRP A 7 -4.73 -7.34 0.33
N GLY A 8 -4.77 -7.89 1.55
CA GLY A 8 -3.98 -7.38 2.67
C GLY A 8 -2.47 -7.43 2.39
N ILE A 9 -1.97 -8.48 1.71
CA ILE A 9 -0.56 -8.58 1.35
C ILE A 9 -0.17 -7.48 0.35
N ILE A 10 -1.02 -7.21 -0.64
CA ILE A 10 -0.79 -6.12 -1.60
C ILE A 10 -0.75 -4.78 -0.86
N VAL A 11 -1.75 -4.46 -0.05
CA VAL A 11 -1.75 -3.19 0.72
C VAL A 11 -0.50 -3.08 1.60
N LEU A 12 -0.16 -4.14 2.33
CA LEU A 12 0.98 -4.15 3.24
C LEU A 12 2.29 -3.99 2.49
N SER A 13 2.46 -4.67 1.35
CA SER A 13 3.65 -4.53 0.50
C SER A 13 3.82 -3.11 -0.05
N VAL A 14 2.75 -2.49 -0.57
CA VAL A 14 2.80 -1.10 -1.07
C VAL A 14 3.10 -0.12 0.08
N THR A 15 2.50 -0.34 1.24
CA THR A 15 2.72 0.48 2.44
C THR A 15 4.18 0.43 2.88
N VAL A 16 4.77 -0.78 2.95
CA VAL A 16 6.17 -0.96 3.33
C VAL A 16 7.10 -0.29 2.32
N VAL A 17 6.85 -0.43 1.02
CA VAL A 17 7.67 0.23 -0.02
C VAL A 17 7.63 1.75 0.14
N PHE A 18 6.46 2.34 0.35
CA PHE A 18 6.32 3.78 0.59
C PHE A 18 6.98 4.23 1.90
N CYS A 19 6.87 3.44 2.98
CA CYS A 19 7.59 3.71 4.23
C CYS A 19 9.11 3.72 4.03
N VAL A 20 9.65 2.75 3.28
CA VAL A 20 11.08 2.65 2.99
C VAL A 20 11.55 3.82 2.14
N ILE A 21 10.82 4.15 1.07
CA ILE A 21 11.12 5.32 0.23
C ILE A 21 11.09 6.60 1.06
N GLY A 22 10.02 6.78 1.86
CA GLY A 22 9.86 7.92 2.75
C GLY A 22 10.95 8.01 3.81
N TYR A 23 11.45 6.88 4.30
CA TYR A 23 12.55 6.82 5.26
C TYR A 23 13.87 7.31 4.65
N TYR A 24 14.19 6.88 3.43
CA TYR A 24 15.38 7.36 2.72
C TYR A 24 15.27 8.82 2.29
N LEU A 25 14.07 9.29 1.90
CA LEU A 25 13.83 10.68 1.52
C LEU A 25 13.79 11.64 2.70
N ASN A 26 13.58 11.12 3.91
CA ASN A 26 13.42 11.91 5.13
C ASN A 26 14.62 11.73 6.07
N ASP A 27 15.83 11.58 5.49
CA ASP A 27 17.10 11.46 6.21
C ASP A 27 17.09 10.39 7.31
N TYR A 28 16.61 9.19 6.98
CA TYR A 28 16.53 8.06 7.91
C TYR A 28 15.64 8.34 9.13
N SER A 29 14.72 9.30 9.02
CA SER A 29 13.72 9.59 10.05
C SER A 29 12.36 9.02 9.68
N PRO A 30 11.71 8.26 10.59
CA PRO A 30 10.40 7.69 10.34
C PRO A 30 9.36 8.80 10.14
N SER A 31 8.62 8.69 9.04
CA SER A 31 7.61 9.67 8.64
C SER A 31 6.23 9.04 8.55
N GLY A 32 5.37 9.38 9.52
CA GLY A 32 3.97 8.99 9.54
C GLY A 32 3.20 9.29 8.23
N PRO A 33 3.42 10.45 7.57
CA PRO A 33 2.74 10.77 6.31
C PRO A 33 3.03 9.78 5.18
N TRP A 34 4.25 9.25 5.08
CA TRP A 34 4.63 8.30 4.04
C TRP A 34 3.99 6.93 4.26
N GLY A 35 3.89 6.48 5.51
CA GLY A 35 3.12 5.28 5.85
C GLY A 35 1.63 5.43 5.55
N LEU A 36 1.04 6.60 5.86
CA LEU A 36 -0.36 6.88 5.52
C LEU A 36 -0.60 6.89 4.00
N ALA A 37 0.32 7.51 3.25
CA ALA A 37 0.27 7.56 1.79
C ALA A 37 0.38 6.15 1.18
N GLY A 38 1.28 5.32 1.69
CA GLY A 38 1.43 3.93 1.27
C GLY A 38 0.18 3.08 1.53
N LEU A 39 -0.45 3.27 2.70
CA LEU A 39 -1.68 2.58 3.07
C LEU A 39 -2.84 2.99 2.17
N ALA A 40 -3.01 4.30 1.94
CA ALA A 40 -4.02 4.82 1.01
C ALA A 40 -3.80 4.31 -0.42
N CYS A 41 -2.55 4.32 -0.90
CA CYS A 41 -2.18 3.84 -2.23
C CYS A 41 -2.49 2.35 -2.38
N GLY A 42 -2.06 1.51 -1.43
CA GLY A 42 -2.35 0.08 -1.44
C GLY A 42 -3.86 -0.22 -1.45
N LEU A 43 -4.65 0.53 -0.67
CA LEU A 43 -6.10 0.37 -0.63
C LEU A 43 -6.76 0.73 -1.98
N ILE A 44 -6.30 1.80 -2.62
CA ILE A 44 -6.76 2.21 -3.95
C ILE A 44 -6.42 1.16 -5.01
N THR A 45 -5.19 0.63 -5.01
CA THR A 45 -4.77 -0.44 -5.94
C THR A 45 -5.69 -1.64 -5.83
N VAL A 46 -5.97 -2.05 -4.60
CA VAL A 46 -6.84 -3.17 -4.28
C VAL A 46 -8.28 -2.91 -4.75
N LEU A 47 -8.83 -1.71 -4.50
CA LEU A 47 -10.14 -1.32 -5.03
C LEU A 47 -10.20 -1.29 -6.56
N ALA A 48 -9.14 -0.81 -7.22
CA ALA A 48 -9.04 -0.75 -8.67
C ALA A 48 -9.03 -2.16 -9.28
N ILE A 49 -8.26 -3.08 -8.70
CA ILE A 49 -8.25 -4.49 -9.11
C ILE A 49 -9.65 -5.09 -8.95
N ASN A 50 -10.35 -4.81 -7.84
CA ASN A 50 -11.71 -5.33 -7.60
C ASN A 50 -12.68 -4.84 -8.66
N LYS A 51 -12.57 -3.58 -9.03
CA LYS A 51 -13.43 -2.95 -10.04
C LYS A 51 -13.15 -3.52 -11.43
N LEU A 52 -11.89 -3.83 -11.74
CA LEU A 52 -11.51 -4.49 -12.99
C LEU A 52 -11.95 -5.96 -13.04
N GLN A 53 -11.94 -6.68 -11.92
CA GLN A 53 -12.38 -8.07 -11.86
C GLN A 53 -13.90 -8.25 -11.87
N ASN A 54 -14.67 -7.25 -11.43
CA ASN A 54 -16.14 -7.27 -11.46
C ASN A 54 -16.73 -6.73 -12.78
N LYS A 55 -15.90 -6.45 -13.78
CA LYS A 55 -16.30 -5.89 -15.07
C LYS A 55 -16.06 -6.91 -16.18
#